data_AF-A0A7S2W7B5-F1
#
_entry.id   AF-A0A7S2W7B5-F1
#
_cell.length_a   1.000
_cell.length_b   1.000
_cell.length_c   1.000
_cell.angle_alpha   90.00
_cell.angle_beta   90.00
_cell.angle_gamma   90.00
#
_symmetry.space_group_name_H-M   'P 1'
#
loop_
_entity.id
_entity.type
_entity.pdbx_description
1 polymer ?
#
loop_
_entity_poly.entity_id
_entity_poly.type
_entity_poly.pdbx_seq_one_letter_code
_entity_poly.pdbx_strand_id
1 'polypeptide(L)'
;FLDSQFDTSRTYRIMCHWLAASASKVDAQIHLLQRRCTKYGLRLIAFPQLSVTSDICIHPFICPFLTTIRNKDKAILAEKVLMEKFYFINDGKYPFDPKDIQCISDFTFPHSRFGRLLKISGQHYVHHSGLVFMRILTDQQGWALFVLFENRLYIRNDTELNSLAKSISMEVRKYLLDLVSSL
;
A
#
# COMPACT_ATOMS: atom_id res chain seq x y z
N PHE A 1 -3.47 0.45 27.42
CA PHE A 1 -2.33 1.20 26.85
C PHE A 1 -2.64 1.60 25.40
N LEU A 2 -3.74 2.33 25.18
CA LEU A 2 -3.96 3.03 23.92
C LEU A 2 -3.35 4.43 24.07
N ASP A 3 -2.55 4.83 23.09
CA ASP A 3 -2.20 6.21 22.72
C ASP A 3 -1.53 7.11 23.78
N SER A 4 -0.22 6.95 23.99
CA SER A 4 0.63 8.03 24.54
C SER A 4 1.69 8.55 23.56
N GLN A 5 1.78 8.01 22.34
CA GLN A 5 2.68 8.52 21.32
C GLN A 5 1.91 8.71 20.01
N PHE A 6 1.50 9.96 19.77
CA PHE A 6 0.98 10.39 18.48
C PHE A 6 2.16 10.46 17.51
N ASP A 7 2.32 9.43 16.68
CA ASP A 7 3.38 9.37 15.68
C ASP A 7 2.88 10.05 14.40
N THR A 8 3.35 11.28 14.16
CA THR A 8 3.00 12.05 12.97
C THR A 8 3.58 11.46 11.68
N SER A 9 4.50 10.50 11.78
CA SER A 9 5.12 9.84 10.63
C SER A 9 4.36 8.59 10.15
N ARG A 10 3.25 8.23 10.81
CA ARG A 10 2.47 7.02 10.51
C ARG A 10 1.02 7.33 10.24
N THR A 11 0.39 6.42 9.50
CA THR A 11 -1.05 6.39 9.33
C THR A 11 -1.72 5.57 10.44
N TYR A 12 -2.99 5.91 10.72
CA TYR A 12 -3.84 5.15 11.61
C TYR A 12 -5.01 4.57 10.82
N ARG A 13 -5.23 3.25 10.94
CA ARG A 13 -6.31 2.56 10.25
C ARG A 13 -7.44 2.20 11.21
N ILE A 14 -8.66 2.52 10.80
CA ILE A 14 -9.89 2.15 11.50
C ILE A 14 -10.61 1.13 10.63
N MET A 15 -10.76 -0.10 11.13
CA MET A 15 -11.49 -1.17 10.44
C MET A 15 -12.89 -1.32 11.03
N CYS A 16 -13.92 -1.04 10.23
CA CYS A 16 -15.30 -1.25 10.60
C CYS A 16 -15.73 -2.66 10.16
N HIS A 17 -16.01 -3.54 11.12
CA HIS A 17 -16.60 -4.86 10.86
C HIS A 17 -18.01 -4.90 11.42
N TRP A 18 -19.00 -5.30 10.62
CA TRP A 18 -20.38 -5.45 11.08
C TRP A 18 -21.08 -6.58 10.34
N LEU A 19 -21.96 -7.29 11.06
CA LEU A 19 -22.80 -8.37 10.51
C LEU A 19 -24.31 -8.10 10.70
N ALA A 20 -24.67 -7.45 11.81
CA ALA A 20 -26.06 -7.26 12.22
C ALA A 20 -26.55 -5.80 12.12
N ALA A 21 -25.77 -4.91 11.50
CA ALA A 21 -26.13 -3.50 11.36
C ALA A 21 -26.58 -3.18 9.93
N SER A 22 -27.55 -2.28 9.80
CA SER A 22 -27.94 -1.73 8.49
C SER A 22 -26.79 -0.88 7.93
N ALA A 23 -26.47 -1.09 6.65
CA ALA A 23 -25.41 -0.35 5.95
C ALA A 23 -25.59 1.16 6.05
N SER A 24 -26.82 1.67 5.91
CA SER A 24 -27.11 3.11 6.01
C SER A 24 -26.77 3.72 7.38
N LYS A 25 -26.94 2.96 8.46
CA LYS A 25 -26.55 3.41 9.81
C LYS A 25 -25.04 3.44 9.98
N VAL A 26 -24.34 2.45 9.42
CA VAL A 26 -22.87 2.40 9.44
C VAL A 26 -22.29 3.56 8.63
N ASP A 27 -22.80 3.79 7.42
CA ASP A 27 -22.39 4.91 6.57
C ASP A 27 -22.62 6.26 7.25
N ALA A 28 -23.77 6.45 7.90
CA ALA A 28 -24.05 7.66 8.69
C ALA A 28 -23.02 7.87 9.81
N GLN A 29 -22.63 6.81 10.53
CA GLN A 29 -21.59 6.88 11.56
C GLN A 29 -20.22 7.22 10.97
N ILE A 30 -19.85 6.61 9.85
CA ILE A 30 -18.58 6.88 9.15
C ILE A 30 -18.53 8.35 8.70
N HIS A 31 -19.62 8.89 8.15
CA HIS A 31 -19.70 10.30 7.77
C HIS A 31 -19.58 11.24 8.97
N LEU A 32 -20.22 10.92 10.10
CA LEU A 32 -20.08 11.71 11.34
C LEU A 32 -18.64 11.69 11.86
N LEU A 33 -17.99 10.53 11.80
CA LEU A 33 -16.59 10.39 12.18
C LEU A 33 -15.69 11.22 11.26
N GLN A 34 -15.88 11.12 9.95
CA GLN A 34 -15.13 11.92 8.97
C GLN A 34 -15.28 13.42 9.23
N ARG A 35 -16.51 13.91 9.44
CA ARG A 35 -16.76 15.33 9.79
C ARG A 35 -16.03 15.75 11.06
N ARG A 36 -16.01 14.87 12.07
CA ARG A 36 -15.30 15.14 13.34
C ARG A 36 -13.79 15.17 13.13
N CYS A 37 -13.22 14.24 12.35
CA CYS A 37 -11.82 14.25 11.98
C CYS A 37 -11.44 15.58 11.31
N THR A 38 -12.22 16.01 10.31
CA THR A 38 -11.97 17.27 9.60
C THR A 38 -12.01 18.48 10.54
N LYS A 39 -12.94 18.51 11.52
CA LYS A 39 -12.99 19.58 12.53
C LYS A 39 -11.70 19.72 13.33
N TYR A 40 -10.98 18.63 13.56
CA TYR A 40 -9.70 18.61 14.27
C TYR A 40 -8.47 18.63 13.34
N GLY A 41 -8.65 18.95 12.05
CA GLY A 41 -7.57 18.99 11.08
C GLY A 41 -7.05 17.60 10.67
N LEU A 42 -7.75 16.53 11.03
CA LEU A 42 -7.42 15.16 10.63
C LEU A 42 -8.12 14.81 9.32
N ARG A 43 -7.44 14.03 8.49
CA ARG A 43 -7.99 13.57 7.22
C ARG A 43 -8.28 12.07 7.25
N LEU A 44 -9.57 11.73 7.30
CA LEU A 44 -10.03 10.35 7.22
C LEU A 44 -10.35 10.01 5.75
N ILE A 45 -9.66 9.01 5.20
CA ILE A 45 -9.82 8.56 3.82
C ILE A 45 -10.30 7.11 3.82
N ALA A 46 -11.32 6.83 3.01
CA ALA A 46 -11.76 5.46 2.76
C ALA A 46 -10.69 4.69 1.96
N PHE A 47 -10.32 3.52 2.45
CA PHE A 47 -9.29 2.67 1.84
C PHE A 47 -9.89 1.36 1.33
N PRO A 48 -9.49 0.86 0.16
CA PRO A 48 -10.02 -0.38 -0.37
C PRO A 48 -9.50 -1.56 0.44
N GLN A 49 -10.32 -2.60 0.60
CA GLN A 49 -9.93 -3.84 1.28
C GLN A 49 -8.70 -4.51 0.62
N LEU A 50 -8.51 -4.26 -0.68
CA LEU A 50 -7.34 -4.65 -1.48
C LEU A 50 -6.00 -4.17 -0.90
N SER A 51 -6.02 -3.09 -0.10
CA SER A 51 -4.79 -2.57 0.51
C SER A 51 -4.26 -3.45 1.64
N VAL A 52 -5.09 -4.30 2.26
CA VAL A 52 -4.70 -5.13 3.42
C VAL A 52 -4.75 -6.63 3.16
N THR A 53 -5.34 -7.05 2.04
CA THR A 53 -5.36 -8.46 1.62
C THR A 53 -3.94 -8.96 1.33
N SER A 54 -3.73 -10.26 1.53
CA SER A 54 -2.50 -10.94 1.14
C SER A 54 -2.39 -11.21 -0.35
N ASP A 55 -3.53 -11.28 -1.05
CA ASP A 55 -3.61 -11.52 -2.49
C ASP A 55 -3.70 -10.18 -3.25
N ILE A 56 -2.66 -9.86 -4.02
CA ILE A 56 -2.59 -8.63 -4.81
C ILE A 56 -3.44 -8.68 -6.09
N CYS A 57 -3.85 -9.87 -6.52
CA CYS A 57 -4.60 -10.14 -7.74
C CYS A 57 -6.09 -10.40 -7.48
N ILE A 58 -6.56 -10.23 -6.24
CA ILE A 58 -7.94 -10.51 -5.83
C ILE A 58 -9.00 -9.76 -6.67
N HIS A 59 -8.66 -8.64 -7.31
CA HIS A 59 -9.56 -7.92 -8.20
C HIS A 59 -9.25 -8.23 -9.68
N PRO A 60 -10.10 -8.98 -10.39
CA PRO A 60 -9.77 -9.50 -11.72
C PRO A 60 -9.61 -8.43 -12.81
N PHE A 61 -10.17 -7.24 -12.60
CA PHE A 61 -10.09 -6.13 -13.56
C PHE A 61 -9.08 -5.02 -13.18
N ILE A 62 -8.30 -5.22 -12.12
CA ILE A 62 -7.30 -4.23 -11.69
C ILE A 62 -5.94 -4.91 -11.73
N CYS A 63 -5.11 -4.52 -12.68
CA CYS A 63 -3.71 -4.92 -12.72
C CYS A 63 -2.87 -3.87 -11.98
N PRO A 64 -2.28 -4.20 -10.81
CA PRO A 64 -1.35 -3.29 -10.15
C PRO A 64 -0.07 -3.15 -10.98
N PHE A 65 0.63 -2.02 -10.82
CA PHE A 65 1.96 -1.91 -11.39
C PHE A 65 2.95 -2.70 -10.52
N LEU A 66 3.75 -3.53 -11.19
CA LEU A 66 4.73 -4.42 -10.56
C LEU A 66 6.10 -4.15 -11.16
N THR A 67 7.11 -3.96 -10.31
CA THR A 67 8.51 -3.93 -10.73
C THR A 67 9.41 -4.54 -9.68
N THR A 68 10.54 -5.10 -10.11
CA THR A 68 11.51 -5.75 -9.22
C THR A 68 12.84 -5.00 -9.28
N ILE A 69 13.45 -4.80 -8.12
CA ILE A 69 14.81 -4.29 -8.00
C ILE A 69 15.68 -5.39 -7.39
N ARG A 70 16.53 -5.99 -8.24
CA ARG A 70 17.44 -7.10 -7.89
C ARG A 70 18.79 -6.61 -7.36
N ASN A 71 18.76 -5.59 -6.51
CA ASN A 71 19.93 -5.02 -5.88
C ASN A 71 19.52 -4.41 -4.54
N LYS A 72 20.13 -4.88 -3.45
CA LYS A 72 19.78 -4.49 -2.09
C LYS A 72 19.92 -2.98 -1.85
N ASP A 73 21.02 -2.40 -2.28
CA ASP A 73 21.29 -0.97 -2.03
C ASP A 73 20.35 -0.09 -2.84
N LYS A 74 20.06 -0.45 -4.10
CA LYS A 74 19.06 0.24 -4.93
C LYS A 74 17.65 0.08 -4.33
N ALA A 75 17.29 -1.08 -3.81
CA ALA A 75 15.99 -1.31 -3.17
C ALA A 75 15.82 -0.43 -1.92
N ILE A 76 16.84 -0.35 -1.05
CA ILE A 76 16.84 0.51 0.13
C ILE A 76 16.76 1.99 -0.28
N LEU A 77 17.53 2.39 -1.31
CA LEU A 77 17.50 3.75 -1.83
C LEU A 77 16.11 4.12 -2.38
N ALA A 78 15.47 3.21 -3.13
CA ALA A 78 14.14 3.42 -3.67
C ALA A 78 13.11 3.63 -2.56
N GLU A 79 13.12 2.77 -1.54
CA GLU A 79 12.24 2.89 -0.37
C GLU A 79 12.44 4.23 0.37
N LYS A 80 13.70 4.65 0.55
CA LYS A 80 14.02 5.95 1.16
C LYS A 80 13.47 7.12 0.33
N VAL A 81 13.68 7.11 -0.98
CA VAL A 81 13.21 8.16 -1.90
C VAL A 81 11.68 8.23 -1.96
N LEU A 82 10.99 7.09 -1.86
CA LEU A 82 9.52 7.08 -1.74
C LEU A 82 9.04 7.93 -0.56
N MET A 83 9.67 7.81 0.60
CA MET A 83 9.30 8.58 1.78
C MET A 83 9.73 10.04 1.69
N GLU A 84 10.97 10.31 1.28
CA GLU A 84 11.57 11.65 1.35
C GLU A 84 11.14 12.58 0.20
N LYS A 85 10.96 12.04 -1.01
CA LYS A 85 10.65 12.85 -2.21
C LYS A 85 9.23 12.69 -2.71
N PHE A 86 8.70 11.46 -2.64
CA PHE A 86 7.35 11.16 -3.11
C PHE A 86 6.31 11.20 -1.99
N TYR A 87 6.65 11.67 -0.79
CA TYR A 87 5.71 11.89 0.31
C TYR A 87 4.87 10.64 0.67
N PHE A 88 5.46 9.46 0.57
CA PHE A 88 4.85 8.24 1.08
C PHE A 88 5.06 8.13 2.59
N ILE A 89 3.98 7.74 3.28
CA ILE A 89 3.91 7.59 4.73
C ILE A 89 3.88 6.10 5.05
N ASN A 90 4.60 5.68 6.09
CA ASN A 90 4.61 4.29 6.54
C ASN A 90 3.23 3.91 7.11
N ASP A 91 2.64 2.85 6.56
CA ASP A 91 1.31 2.34 6.91
C ASP A 91 1.35 0.94 7.55
N GLY A 92 2.55 0.52 7.99
CA GLY A 92 2.77 -0.74 8.67
C GLY A 92 3.07 -1.91 7.72
N LYS A 93 3.01 -3.13 8.26
CA LYS A 93 3.33 -4.36 7.54
C LYS A 93 2.09 -5.23 7.41
N TYR A 94 1.83 -5.74 6.21
CA TYR A 94 0.68 -6.62 5.94
C TYR A 94 1.12 -7.96 5.36
N PRO A 95 0.38 -9.04 5.65
CA PRO A 95 0.67 -10.33 5.06
C PRO A 95 0.56 -10.25 3.54
N PHE A 96 1.36 -11.05 2.87
CA PHE A 96 1.49 -11.14 1.43
C PHE A 96 1.62 -12.61 1.05
N ASP A 97 0.84 -13.06 0.06
CA ASP A 97 0.98 -14.39 -0.52
C ASP A 97 1.76 -14.28 -1.83
N PRO A 98 3.03 -14.69 -1.86
CA PRO A 98 3.84 -14.61 -3.08
C PRO A 98 3.40 -15.60 -4.18
N LYS A 99 2.62 -16.63 -3.85
CA LYS A 99 2.35 -17.77 -4.75
C LYS A 99 1.78 -17.38 -6.11
N ASP A 100 1.01 -16.29 -6.18
CA ASP A 100 0.25 -15.91 -7.36
C ASP A 100 0.97 -14.90 -8.26
N ILE A 101 2.26 -14.64 -8.00
CA ILE A 101 3.03 -13.62 -8.72
C ILE A 101 4.05 -14.30 -9.63
N GLN A 102 3.87 -14.15 -10.93
CA GLN A 102 4.75 -14.79 -11.92
C GLN A 102 6.15 -14.15 -12.00
N CYS A 103 6.30 -12.87 -11.62
CA CYS A 103 7.56 -12.12 -11.77
C CYS A 103 8.56 -12.30 -10.61
N ILE A 104 8.29 -13.19 -9.65
CA ILE A 104 9.14 -13.45 -8.48
C ILE A 104 9.82 -14.83 -8.53
N SER A 105 9.91 -15.49 -9.68
CA SER A 105 10.48 -16.85 -9.80
C SER A 105 11.85 -17.00 -9.16
N ASP A 106 12.65 -15.93 -9.19
CA ASP A 106 14.04 -15.93 -8.73
C ASP A 106 14.17 -15.39 -7.30
N PHE A 107 13.07 -14.96 -6.67
CA PHE A 107 13.08 -14.43 -5.31
C PHE A 107 13.19 -15.56 -4.29
N THR A 108 13.99 -15.30 -3.25
CA THR A 108 14.23 -16.27 -2.18
C THR A 108 13.43 -15.92 -0.93
N PHE A 109 12.43 -16.75 -0.64
CA PHE A 109 11.51 -16.53 0.47
C PHE A 109 11.56 -17.65 1.51
N PRO A 110 11.24 -17.36 2.78
CA PRO A 110 11.36 -18.34 3.85
C PRO A 110 10.33 -19.46 3.72
N HIS A 111 10.80 -20.70 3.89
CA HIS A 111 9.98 -21.91 3.88
C HIS A 111 9.89 -22.50 5.29
N SER A 112 8.78 -23.19 5.58
CA SER A 112 8.63 -23.99 6.79
C SER A 112 9.54 -25.22 6.73
N ARG A 113 9.72 -25.89 7.87
CA ARG A 113 10.47 -27.17 7.95
C ARG A 113 9.88 -28.27 7.04
N PHE A 114 8.62 -28.13 6.64
CA PHE A 114 7.91 -29.06 5.76
C PHE A 114 7.85 -28.58 4.30
N GLY A 115 8.70 -27.61 3.92
CA GLY A 115 8.78 -27.10 2.54
C GLY A 115 7.63 -26.18 2.12
N ARG A 116 6.74 -25.77 3.04
CA ARG A 116 5.66 -24.83 2.72
C ARG A 116 6.17 -23.40 2.78
N LEU A 117 6.01 -22.65 1.69
CA LEU A 117 6.28 -21.22 1.65
C LEU A 117 5.50 -20.47 2.74
N LEU A 118 6.22 -19.72 3.59
CA LEU A 118 5.62 -18.97 4.68
C LEU A 118 4.97 -17.68 4.16
N LYS A 119 3.90 -17.24 4.82
CA LYS A 119 3.34 -15.90 4.57
C LYS A 119 4.39 -14.86 4.94
N ILE A 120 4.59 -13.89 4.06
CA ILE A 120 5.61 -12.87 4.22
C ILE A 120 4.92 -11.56 4.55
N SER A 121 5.53 -10.72 5.36
CA SER A 121 4.98 -9.40 5.66
C SER A 121 5.66 -8.37 4.76
N GLY A 122 4.89 -7.77 3.85
CA GLY A 122 5.34 -6.67 3.01
C GLY A 122 5.17 -5.34 3.74
N GLN A 123 6.15 -4.44 3.59
CA GLN A 123 6.05 -3.08 4.10
C GLN A 123 5.08 -2.29 3.23
N HIS A 124 4.17 -1.55 3.86
CA HIS A 124 3.13 -0.79 3.18
C HIS A 124 3.35 0.70 3.39
N TYR A 125 3.07 1.43 2.33
CA TYR A 125 3.20 2.86 2.26
C TYR A 125 1.96 3.47 1.62
N VAL A 126 1.52 4.60 2.13
CA VAL A 126 0.40 5.37 1.58
C VAL A 126 0.91 6.75 1.22
N HIS A 127 0.69 7.19 -0.01
CA HIS A 127 1.01 8.56 -0.40
C HIS A 127 0.23 9.53 0.49
N HIS A 128 0.82 10.68 0.87
CA HIS A 128 0.18 11.66 1.73
C HIS A 128 -1.13 12.25 1.16
N SER A 129 -1.57 11.92 -0.05
CA SER A 129 -2.89 12.26 -0.59
C SER A 129 -3.96 11.18 -0.34
N GLY A 130 -3.53 9.96 0.02
CA GLY A 130 -4.38 8.77 0.14
C GLY A 130 -4.86 8.17 -1.19
N LEU A 131 -4.36 8.70 -2.32
CA LEU A 131 -4.79 8.29 -3.66
C LEU A 131 -4.04 7.07 -4.20
N VAL A 132 -2.83 6.84 -3.71
CA VAL A 132 -1.94 5.79 -4.19
C VAL A 132 -1.27 5.15 -2.99
N PHE A 133 -1.06 3.84 -3.05
CA PHE A 133 -0.34 3.10 -2.04
C PHE A 133 0.63 2.12 -2.68
N MET A 134 1.74 1.89 -1.97
CA MET A 134 2.83 1.03 -2.40
C MET A 134 2.99 -0.08 -1.38
N ARG A 135 3.19 -1.30 -1.86
CA ARG A 135 3.64 -2.41 -1.04
C ARG A 135 5.00 -2.87 -1.53
N ILE A 136 5.93 -3.04 -0.60
CA ILE A 136 7.29 -3.49 -0.87
C ILE A 136 7.45 -4.85 -0.20
N LEU A 137 7.79 -5.86 -1.00
CA LEU A 137 8.11 -7.20 -0.54
C LEU A 137 9.60 -7.45 -0.75
N THR A 138 10.33 -7.63 0.34
CA THR A 138 11.76 -7.90 0.32
C THR A 138 12.05 -9.38 0.55
N ASP A 139 12.96 -9.94 -0.22
CA ASP A 139 13.40 -11.32 -0.13
C ASP A 139 14.60 -11.50 0.82
N GLN A 140 15.15 -12.71 0.93
CA GLN A 140 16.31 -12.98 1.80
C GLN A 140 17.63 -12.37 1.28
N GLN A 141 17.74 -12.09 -0.02
CA GLN A 141 18.90 -11.44 -0.64
C GLN A 141 18.84 -9.91 -0.53
N GLY A 142 17.70 -9.36 -0.07
CA GLY A 142 17.45 -7.93 -0.03
C GLY A 142 16.91 -7.37 -1.34
N TRP A 143 16.55 -8.21 -2.30
CA TRP A 143 15.83 -7.79 -3.50
C TRP A 143 14.40 -7.43 -3.14
N ALA A 144 13.82 -6.48 -3.86
CA ALA A 144 12.51 -5.95 -3.53
C ALA A 144 11.56 -5.98 -4.74
N LEU A 145 10.34 -6.45 -4.50
CA LEU A 145 9.19 -6.31 -5.38
C LEU A 145 8.38 -5.10 -4.93
N PHE A 146 8.19 -4.14 -5.82
CA PHE A 146 7.36 -2.96 -5.61
C PHE A 146 6.02 -3.18 -6.30
N VAL A 147 4.94 -3.02 -5.53
CA VAL A 147 3.56 -3.16 -5.99
C VAL A 147 2.81 -1.87 -5.73
N LEU A 148 2.43 -1.18 -6.81
CA LEU A 148 1.73 0.11 -6.73
C LEU A 148 0.24 -0.05 -7.08
N PHE A 149 -0.62 0.51 -6.24
CA PHE A 149 -2.07 0.50 -6.40
C PHE A 149 -2.65 1.90 -6.32
N GLU A 150 -3.72 2.13 -7.07
CA GLU A 150 -4.55 3.33 -6.95
C GLU A 150 -5.72 3.06 -5.99
N ASN A 151 -6.04 4.04 -5.14
CA ASN A 151 -7.23 4.04 -4.30
C ASN A 151 -8.47 4.40 -5.13
N ARG A 152 -8.89 3.47 -5.98
CA ARG A 152 -10.05 3.66 -6.88
C ARG A 152 -11.37 3.86 -6.13
N LEU A 153 -11.47 3.38 -4.89
CA LEU A 153 -12.64 3.63 -4.05
C LEU A 153 -12.79 5.12 -3.73
N TYR A 154 -11.68 5.77 -3.37
CA TYR A 154 -11.65 7.19 -3.03
C TYR A 154 -11.66 8.11 -4.25
N ILE A 155 -10.99 7.71 -5.34
CA ILE A 155 -10.93 8.48 -6.61
C ILE A 155 -12.29 8.51 -7.34
N ARG A 156 -13.20 7.58 -7.03
CA ARG A 156 -14.40 7.29 -7.83
C ARG A 156 -15.17 8.56 -8.20
N ASN A 157 -15.38 8.76 -9.51
CA ASN A 157 -16.13 9.86 -10.14
C ASN A 157 -15.51 11.26 -9.99
N ASP A 158 -14.28 11.38 -9.48
CA ASP A 158 -13.58 12.66 -9.36
C ASP A 158 -12.42 12.72 -10.39
N THR A 159 -12.58 13.58 -11.39
CA THR A 159 -11.62 13.73 -12.49
C THR A 159 -10.30 14.36 -12.04
N GLU A 160 -10.34 15.26 -11.06
CA GLU A 160 -9.16 15.93 -10.52
C GLU A 160 -8.32 14.96 -9.70
N LEU A 161 -8.97 14.20 -8.81
CA LEU A 161 -8.30 13.16 -8.02
C LEU A 161 -7.74 12.05 -8.92
N ASN A 162 -8.44 11.71 -10.00
CA ASN A 162 -7.95 10.73 -10.99
C ASN A 162 -6.68 11.23 -11.69
N SER A 163 -6.69 12.47 -12.14
CA SER A 163 -5.53 13.11 -12.78
C SER A 163 -4.32 13.14 -11.85
N LEU A 164 -4.53 13.55 -10.59
CA LEU A 164 -3.49 13.59 -9.57
C LEU A 164 -2.93 12.20 -9.25
N ALA A 165 -3.80 11.21 -9.05
CA ALA A 165 -3.38 9.82 -8.79
C ALA A 165 -2.52 9.25 -9.93
N LYS A 166 -2.90 9.54 -11.19
CA LYS A 166 -2.12 9.16 -12.37
C LYS A 166 -0.78 9.88 -12.42
N SER A 167 -0.74 11.18 -12.15
CA SER A 167 0.50 11.96 -12.12
C SER A 167 1.49 11.37 -11.12
N ILE A 168 1.07 11.16 -9.87
CA ILE A 168 1.89 10.55 -8.81
C ILE A 168 2.36 9.16 -9.26
N SER A 169 1.44 8.34 -9.78
CA SER A 169 1.77 6.98 -10.21
C SER A 169 2.79 6.96 -11.34
N MET A 170 2.66 7.84 -12.34
CA MET A 170 3.60 7.93 -13.46
C MET A 170 5.00 8.35 -13.00
N GLU A 171 5.09 9.33 -12.12
CA GLU A 171 6.36 9.84 -11.61
C GLU A 171 7.12 8.76 -10.83
N VAL A 172 6.42 8.07 -9.92
CA VAL A 172 6.98 6.96 -9.14
C VAL A 172 7.39 5.80 -10.04
N ARG A 173 6.53 5.41 -10.99
CA ARG A 173 6.83 4.34 -11.95
C ARG A 173 8.08 4.64 -12.76
N LYS A 174 8.17 5.85 -13.31
CA LYS A 174 9.33 6.30 -14.08
C LYS A 174 10.60 6.19 -13.24
N TYR A 175 10.59 6.73 -12.02
CA TYR A 175 11.73 6.66 -11.11
C TYR A 175 12.18 5.21 -10.83
N LEU A 176 11.23 4.32 -10.53
CA LEU A 176 11.55 2.91 -10.24
C LEU A 176 12.11 2.19 -11.49
N LEU A 177 11.55 2.48 -12.68
CA LEU A 177 12.03 1.90 -13.93
C LEU A 177 13.43 2.39 -14.29
N ASP A 178 13.71 3.69 -14.16
CA ASP A 178 15.03 4.27 -14.39
C ASP A 178 16.09 3.65 -13.46
N LEU A 179 15.72 3.38 -12.21
CA LEU A 179 16.60 2.72 -11.24
C LEU A 179 16.89 1.25 -11.61
N VAL A 180 15.93 0.57 -12.22
CA VAL A 180 16.12 -0.79 -12.78
C VAL A 180 17.02 -0.74 -14.01
N SER A 181 16.83 0.23 -14.90
CA SER A 181 17.58 0.35 -16.16
C SER A 181 19.02 0.84 -16.00
N SER A 182 19.38 1.47 -14.89
CA SER A 182 20.75 1.92 -14.56
C SER A 182 21.69 0.77 -14.13
N LEU A 183 21.48 -0.42 -14.69
CA LEU A 183 22.39 -1.58 -14.57
C LEU A 183 23.54 -1.45 -15.58
#